data_AF-A0A559JGL9-F1
#
_entry.id   AF-A0A559JGL9-F1
#
_cell.length_a   1.000
_cell.length_b   1.000
_cell.length_c   1.000
_cell.angle_alpha   90.00
_cell.angle_beta   90.00
_cell.angle_gamma   90.00
#
_symmetry.space_group_name_H-M   'P 1'
#
loop_
_entity.id
_entity.type
_entity.pdbx_description
1 polymer ?
#
loop_
_entity_poly.entity_id
_entity_poly.type
_entity_poly.pdbx_seq_one_letter_code
_entity_poly.pdbx_strand_id
1 'polypeptide(L)'
;MRHLVLSQLESSEAHGTELSAALDRLKQEHGELMQDLLELENEAKQAGQESDFDPAIRLLTHLRFRTQAFMNEMEQHSRWEEQELFPFLNGYFHQQTAPSIAASFWRLEKEHELAGEYLQSFLKETDGLRRDSKLEQLHHAAAYLIHACRILKEHLEKEEQLVFPMTEEVLTDLDYLFS
;
A
#
# COMPACT_ATOMS: atom_id res chain seq x y z
N MET A 1 -45.44 6.23 1.92
CA MET A 1 -44.52 6.51 0.79
C MET A 1 -43.55 7.65 1.05
N ARG A 2 -43.96 8.85 1.52
CA ARG A 2 -43.01 9.97 1.82
C ARG A 2 -41.88 9.65 2.81
N HIS A 3 -42.15 8.85 3.86
CA HIS A 3 -41.14 8.49 4.87
C HIS A 3 -40.04 7.54 4.37
N LEU A 4 -40.36 6.68 3.39
CA LEU A 4 -39.41 5.73 2.80
C LEU A 4 -38.42 6.41 1.85
N VAL A 5 -38.89 7.44 1.14
CA VAL A 5 -38.06 8.23 0.22
C VAL A 5 -37.06 9.10 0.99
N LEU A 6 -37.48 9.72 2.11
CA LEU A 6 -36.59 10.49 2.98
C LEU A 6 -35.48 9.62 3.61
N SER A 7 -35.81 8.43 4.09
CA SER A 7 -34.80 7.52 4.67
C SER A 7 -33.81 6.98 3.64
N GLN A 8 -34.23 6.84 2.37
CA GLN A 8 -33.35 6.39 1.29
C GLN A 8 -32.41 7.51 0.83
N LEU A 9 -32.88 8.76 0.80
CA LEU A 9 -32.06 9.94 0.50
C LEU A 9 -31.02 10.22 1.61
N GLU A 10 -31.44 10.19 2.88
CA GLU A 10 -30.54 10.37 4.04
C GLU A 10 -29.47 9.27 4.11
N SER A 11 -29.85 8.03 3.81
CA SER A 11 -28.89 6.92 3.73
C SER A 11 -27.89 7.17 2.62
N SER A 12 -28.31 7.59 1.42
CA SER A 12 -27.41 7.67 0.28
C SER A 12 -26.49 8.89 0.28
N GLU A 13 -26.93 10.04 0.80
CA GLU A 13 -26.05 11.20 1.04
C GLU A 13 -24.95 10.87 2.08
N ALA A 14 -25.30 10.08 3.11
CA ALA A 14 -24.32 9.59 4.08
C ALA A 14 -23.28 8.67 3.41
N HIS A 15 -23.69 7.78 2.50
CA HIS A 15 -22.77 6.88 1.79
C HIS A 15 -21.84 7.65 0.83
N GLY A 16 -22.33 8.70 0.14
CA GLY A 16 -21.49 9.56 -0.69
C GLY A 16 -20.45 10.33 0.12
N THR A 17 -20.83 10.83 1.29
CA THR A 17 -19.91 11.53 2.21
C THR A 17 -18.84 10.59 2.78
N GLU A 18 -19.23 9.37 3.17
CA GLU A 18 -18.32 8.34 3.66
C GLU A 18 -17.32 7.89 2.58
N LEU A 19 -17.79 7.71 1.34
CA LEU A 19 -16.93 7.33 0.23
C LEU A 19 -15.94 8.43 -0.18
N SER A 20 -16.37 9.70 -0.13
CA SER A 20 -15.47 10.84 -0.35
C SER A 20 -14.37 10.87 0.71
N ALA A 21 -14.73 10.65 1.98
CA ALA A 21 -13.75 10.59 3.06
C ALA A 21 -12.79 9.39 2.90
N ALA A 22 -13.28 8.24 2.43
CA ALA A 22 -12.45 7.08 2.11
C ALA A 22 -11.47 7.37 0.96
N LEU A 23 -11.89 8.08 -0.08
CA LEU A 23 -11.02 8.48 -1.19
C LEU A 23 -9.92 9.45 -0.73
N ASP A 24 -10.26 10.43 0.11
CA ASP A 24 -9.30 11.38 0.68
C ASP A 24 -8.27 10.67 1.55
N ARG A 25 -8.73 9.74 2.41
CA ARG A 25 -7.86 8.89 3.22
C ARG A 25 -6.91 8.07 2.35
N LEU A 26 -7.44 7.40 1.32
CA LEU A 26 -6.65 6.57 0.41
C LEU A 26 -5.53 7.39 -0.25
N LYS A 27 -5.86 8.56 -0.80
CA LYS A 27 -4.89 9.49 -1.42
C LYS A 27 -3.84 9.96 -0.42
N GLN A 28 -4.23 10.24 0.81
CA GLN A 28 -3.29 10.65 1.86
C GLN A 28 -2.34 9.52 2.25
N GLU A 29 -2.87 8.35 2.60
CA GLU A 29 -2.06 7.20 3.03
C GLU A 29 -1.09 6.76 1.92
N HIS A 30 -1.53 6.72 0.66
CA HIS A 30 -0.64 6.43 -0.47
C HIS A 30 0.50 7.45 -0.62
N GLY A 31 0.20 8.74 -0.45
CA GLY A 31 1.22 9.79 -0.48
C GLY A 31 2.29 9.61 0.60
N GLU A 32 1.86 9.29 1.82
CA GLU A 32 2.75 9.02 2.97
C GLU A 32 3.59 7.75 2.75
N LEU A 33 2.95 6.64 2.36
CA LEU A 33 3.62 5.37 2.08
C LEU A 33 4.63 5.49 0.92
N MET A 34 4.28 6.21 -0.15
CA MET A 34 5.16 6.45 -1.28
C MET A 34 6.40 7.25 -0.86
N GLN A 35 6.22 8.27 -0.01
CA GLN A 35 7.35 9.03 0.53
C GLN A 35 8.30 8.13 1.34
N ASP A 36 7.75 7.31 2.23
CA ASP A 36 8.53 6.36 3.03
C ASP A 36 9.31 5.36 2.18
N LEU A 37 8.69 4.83 1.12
CA LEU A 37 9.34 3.95 0.16
C LEU A 37 10.52 4.60 -0.56
N LEU A 38 10.38 5.88 -0.95
CA LEU A 38 11.45 6.63 -1.60
C LEU A 38 12.63 6.85 -0.66
N GLU A 39 12.37 7.20 0.60
CA GLU A 39 13.38 7.39 1.62
C GLU A 39 14.10 6.09 1.96
N LEU A 40 13.35 5.00 2.21
CA LEU A 40 13.88 3.66 2.45
C LEU A 40 14.74 3.18 1.28
N GLU A 41 14.28 3.32 0.03
CA GLU A 41 15.05 2.90 -1.13
C GLU A 41 16.36 3.69 -1.26
N ASN A 42 16.33 5.00 -0.99
CA ASN A 42 17.51 5.86 -1.07
C ASN A 42 18.56 5.49 0.00
N GLU A 43 18.13 5.31 1.25
CA GLU A 43 19.02 4.87 2.33
C GLU A 43 19.56 3.46 2.11
N ALA A 44 18.73 2.54 1.59
CA ALA A 44 19.18 1.21 1.22
C ALA A 44 20.22 1.24 0.09
N LYS A 45 20.04 2.10 -0.92
CA LYS A 45 21.05 2.33 -1.97
C LYS A 45 22.36 2.83 -1.40
N GLN A 46 22.31 3.77 -0.45
CA GLN A 46 23.50 4.26 0.24
C GLN A 46 24.21 3.10 0.95
N ALA A 47 23.50 2.32 1.76
CA ALA A 47 24.05 1.15 2.46
C ALA A 47 24.65 0.10 1.50
N GLY A 48 24.04 -0.11 0.33
CA GLY A 48 24.51 -1.01 -0.72
C GLY A 48 25.72 -0.51 -1.53
N GLN A 49 26.07 0.77 -1.40
CA GLN A 49 27.21 1.41 -2.08
C GLN A 49 28.37 1.71 -1.13
N GLU A 50 28.15 1.63 0.18
CA GLU A 50 29.18 1.82 1.19
C GLU A 50 30.35 0.86 0.99
N SER A 51 31.57 1.41 0.99
CA SER A 51 32.81 0.62 0.85
C SER A 51 33.37 0.16 2.20
N ASP A 52 32.91 0.76 3.29
CA ASP A 52 33.34 0.44 4.65
C ASP A 52 32.24 -0.31 5.40
N PHE A 53 32.66 -1.33 6.17
CA PHE A 53 31.74 -2.18 6.93
C PHE A 53 30.96 -1.40 8.00
N ASP A 54 31.65 -0.56 8.76
CA ASP A 54 31.11 0.15 9.92
C ASP A 54 29.98 1.14 9.55
N PRO A 55 30.12 2.00 8.51
CA PRO A 55 29.01 2.79 7.98
C PRO A 55 27.86 1.93 7.45
N ALA A 56 28.16 0.90 6.65
CA ALA A 56 27.15 0.04 6.04
C ALA A 56 26.26 -0.65 7.10
N ILE A 57 26.87 -1.25 8.14
CA ILE A 57 26.12 -1.96 9.18
C ILE A 57 25.27 -1.00 10.03
N ARG A 58 25.74 0.24 10.26
CA ARG A 58 24.95 1.26 10.96
C ARG A 58 23.71 1.65 10.17
N LEU A 59 23.85 1.89 8.86
CA LEU A 59 22.73 2.19 7.98
C LEU A 59 21.72 1.04 7.95
N LEU A 60 22.18 -0.19 7.76
CA LEU A 60 21.31 -1.37 7.75
C LEU A 60 20.57 -1.59 9.08
N THR A 61 21.25 -1.33 10.20
CA THR A 61 20.62 -1.41 11.53
C THR A 61 19.51 -0.38 11.66
N HIS A 62 19.73 0.85 11.18
CA HIS A 62 18.71 1.90 11.17
C HIS A 62 17.53 1.55 10.26
N LEU A 63 17.82 1.16 9.02
CA LEU A 63 16.85 0.72 8.03
C LEU A 63 15.97 -0.42 8.55
N ARG A 64 16.55 -1.36 9.32
CA ARG A 64 15.78 -2.46 9.92
C ARG A 64 14.62 -1.97 10.77
N PHE A 65 14.82 -0.95 11.61
CA PHE A 65 13.75 -0.39 12.44
C PHE A 65 12.71 0.36 11.60
N ARG A 66 13.16 1.15 10.61
CA ARG A 66 12.25 1.85 9.70
C ARG A 66 11.39 0.89 8.89
N THR A 67 11.99 -0.18 8.35
CA THR A 67 11.27 -1.21 7.61
C THR A 67 10.21 -1.91 8.47
N GLN A 68 10.49 -2.17 9.76
CA GLN A 68 9.48 -2.74 10.65
C GLN A 68 8.31 -1.78 10.90
N ALA A 69 8.58 -0.49 11.07
CA ALA A 69 7.53 0.52 11.21
C ALA A 69 6.68 0.61 9.94
N PHE A 70 7.33 0.73 8.78
CA PHE A 70 6.68 0.77 7.47
C PHE A 70 5.81 -0.47 7.21
N MET A 71 6.30 -1.68 7.53
CA MET A 71 5.50 -2.91 7.40
C MET A 71 4.23 -2.88 8.24
N ASN A 72 4.28 -2.28 9.43
CA ASN A 72 3.10 -2.14 10.28
C ASN A 72 2.11 -1.10 9.74
N GLU A 73 2.58 -0.05 9.08
CA GLU A 73 1.71 0.92 8.40
C GLU A 73 1.05 0.32 7.16
N MET A 74 1.82 -0.34 6.29
CA MET A 74 1.29 -1.09 5.15
C MET A 74 0.22 -2.11 5.56
N GLU A 75 0.47 -2.89 6.62
CA GLU A 75 -0.51 -3.87 7.12
C GLU A 75 -1.80 -3.21 7.63
N GLN A 76 -1.71 -2.04 8.27
CA GLN A 76 -2.90 -1.31 8.73
C GLN A 76 -3.69 -0.75 7.55
N HIS A 77 -3.00 -0.23 6.55
CA HIS A 77 -3.57 0.24 5.30
C HIS A 77 -4.30 -0.89 4.55
N SER A 78 -3.61 -1.98 4.22
CA SER A 78 -4.21 -3.11 3.49
C SER A 78 -5.39 -3.74 4.24
N ARG A 79 -5.32 -3.87 5.57
CA ARG A 79 -6.46 -4.35 6.36
C ARG A 79 -7.68 -3.45 6.25
N TRP A 80 -7.48 -2.14 6.25
CA TRP A 80 -8.59 -1.21 6.09
C TRP A 80 -9.21 -1.34 4.69
N GLU A 81 -8.39 -1.43 3.66
CA GLU A 81 -8.87 -1.61 2.29
C GLU A 81 -9.67 -2.91 2.11
N GLU A 82 -9.15 -4.03 2.62
CA GLU A 82 -9.78 -5.34 2.55
C GLU A 82 -11.10 -5.42 3.33
N GLN A 83 -11.23 -4.68 4.43
CA GLN A 83 -12.39 -4.74 5.32
C GLN A 83 -13.48 -3.73 4.96
N GLU A 84 -13.10 -2.59 4.37
CA GLU A 84 -14.01 -1.48 4.14
C GLU A 84 -14.11 -1.12 2.65
N LEU A 85 -13.01 -0.66 2.05
CA LEU A 85 -13.03 -0.07 0.72
C LEU A 85 -13.35 -1.09 -0.39
N PHE A 86 -12.60 -2.18 -0.47
CA PHE A 86 -12.76 -3.17 -1.54
C PHE A 86 -14.10 -3.92 -1.47
N PRO A 87 -14.61 -4.32 -0.28
CA PRO A 87 -15.96 -4.88 -0.18
C PRO A 87 -17.04 -3.92 -0.68
N PHE A 88 -16.92 -2.62 -0.37
CA PHE A 88 -17.86 -1.62 -0.85
C PHE A 88 -17.83 -1.50 -2.38
N LEU A 89 -16.65 -1.32 -2.98
CA LEU A 89 -16.49 -1.19 -4.43
C LEU A 89 -16.95 -2.46 -5.15
N ASN A 90 -16.58 -3.64 -4.65
CA ASN A 90 -17.02 -4.91 -5.24
C ASN A 90 -18.54 -5.08 -5.15
N GLY A 91 -19.15 -4.70 -4.04
CA GLY A 91 -20.61 -4.69 -3.87
C GLY A 91 -21.31 -3.80 -4.89
N TYR A 92 -20.77 -2.62 -5.16
CA TYR A 92 -21.30 -1.66 -6.13
C TYR A 92 -21.20 -2.18 -7.57
N PHE A 93 -20.01 -2.55 -8.03
CA PHE A 93 -19.79 -2.97 -9.42
C PHE A 93 -20.41 -4.34 -9.75
N HIS A 94 -20.53 -5.24 -8.76
CA HIS A 94 -21.24 -6.50 -8.96
C HIS A 94 -22.73 -6.29 -9.29
N GLN A 95 -23.35 -5.27 -8.69
CA GLN A 95 -24.76 -4.92 -8.96
C GLN A 95 -24.95 -4.31 -10.36
N GLN A 96 -23.92 -3.68 -10.93
CA GLN A 96 -23.97 -3.05 -12.25
C GLN A 96 -23.80 -4.03 -13.44
N THR A 97 -23.67 -5.34 -13.20
CA THR A 97 -23.32 -6.33 -14.25
C THR A 97 -22.01 -6.00 -15.00
N ALA A 98 -21.12 -5.25 -14.36
CA ALA A 98 -19.79 -4.95 -14.88
C ALA A 98 -18.87 -6.19 -14.79
N PRO A 99 -17.80 -6.27 -15.62
CA PRO A 99 -16.78 -7.31 -15.48
C PRO A 99 -16.21 -7.33 -14.07
N SER A 100 -16.00 -8.54 -13.53
CA SER A 100 -15.44 -8.68 -12.18
C SER A 100 -14.04 -8.04 -12.09
N ILE A 101 -13.88 -7.17 -11.10
CA ILE A 101 -12.60 -6.55 -10.73
C ILE A 101 -11.65 -7.53 -10.04
N ALA A 102 -12.14 -8.72 -9.64
CA ALA A 102 -11.39 -9.69 -8.84
C ALA A 102 -10.06 -10.12 -9.47
N ALA A 103 -9.97 -10.18 -10.80
CA ALA A 103 -8.72 -10.54 -11.49
C ALA A 103 -7.63 -9.46 -11.34
N SER A 104 -8.02 -8.18 -11.30
CA SER A 104 -7.09 -7.06 -11.09
C SER A 104 -6.62 -7.03 -9.63
N PHE A 105 -7.55 -7.16 -8.68
CA PHE A 105 -7.23 -7.24 -7.25
C PHE A 105 -6.34 -8.44 -6.91
N TRP A 106 -6.58 -9.60 -7.52
CA TRP A 106 -5.73 -10.77 -7.31
C TRP A 106 -4.27 -10.51 -7.74
N ARG A 107 -4.03 -9.73 -8.79
CA ARG A 107 -2.67 -9.38 -9.21
C ARG A 107 -2.00 -8.45 -8.21
N LEU A 108 -2.73 -7.43 -7.73
CA LEU A 108 -2.23 -6.51 -6.70
C LEU A 108 -1.83 -7.29 -5.44
N GLU A 109 -2.67 -8.23 -5.01
CA GLU A 109 -2.40 -9.11 -3.87
C GLU A 109 -1.09 -9.90 -4.04
N LYS A 110 -0.86 -10.48 -5.24
CA LYS A 110 0.39 -11.22 -5.50
C LYS A 110 1.63 -10.34 -5.54
N GLU A 111 1.52 -9.10 -5.99
CA GLU A 111 2.61 -8.14 -5.92
C GLU A 111 2.91 -7.73 -4.47
N HIS A 112 1.87 -7.55 -3.65
CA HIS A 112 2.00 -7.25 -2.23
C HIS A 112 2.65 -8.40 -1.44
N GLU A 113 2.17 -9.64 -1.63
CA GLU A 113 2.77 -10.84 -1.04
C GLU A 113 4.28 -10.94 -1.39
N LEU A 114 4.63 -10.75 -2.67
CA LEU A 114 6.01 -10.82 -3.13
C LEU A 114 6.89 -9.74 -2.48
N ALA A 115 6.42 -8.50 -2.39
CA ALA A 115 7.12 -7.45 -1.67
C ALA A 115 7.35 -7.82 -0.20
N GLY A 116 6.34 -8.40 0.45
CA GLY A 116 6.42 -8.90 1.83
C GLY A 116 7.54 -9.94 2.01
N GLU A 117 7.71 -10.87 1.06
CA GLU A 117 8.80 -11.85 1.09
C GLU A 117 10.19 -11.19 1.03
N TYR A 118 10.36 -10.15 0.22
CA TYR A 118 11.60 -9.37 0.14
C TYR A 118 11.88 -8.59 1.44
N LEU A 119 10.87 -7.96 2.03
CA LEU A 119 11.00 -7.27 3.31
C LEU A 119 11.40 -8.22 4.44
N GLN A 120 10.76 -9.41 4.50
CA GLN A 120 11.13 -10.44 5.46
C GLN A 120 12.55 -10.95 5.25
N SER A 121 12.98 -11.11 4.00
CA SER A 121 14.35 -11.50 3.66
C SER A 121 15.36 -10.46 4.14
N PHE A 122 15.09 -9.17 3.93
CA PHE A 122 15.89 -8.08 4.47
C PHE A 122 16.00 -8.12 6.00
N LEU A 123 14.87 -8.27 6.70
CA LEU A 123 14.85 -8.35 8.16
C LEU A 123 15.63 -9.56 8.70
N LYS A 124 15.54 -10.71 8.01
CA LYS A 124 16.26 -11.93 8.37
C LYS A 124 17.76 -11.80 8.15
N GLU A 125 18.18 -11.25 7.01
CA GLU A 125 19.62 -11.04 6.73
C GLU A 125 20.23 -10.07 7.73
N THR A 126 19.55 -8.95 8.01
CA THR A 126 20.04 -7.94 8.98
C THR A 126 20.11 -8.48 10.41
N ASP A 127 19.18 -9.34 10.83
CA ASP A 127 19.25 -10.03 12.13
C ASP A 127 20.46 -10.98 12.25
N GLY A 128 20.91 -11.53 11.11
CA GLY A 128 22.06 -12.42 11.01
C GLY A 128 23.43 -11.73 10.99
N LEU A 129 23.49 -10.40 10.78
CA LEU A 129 24.76 -9.68 10.63
C LEU A 129 25.55 -9.60 11.94
N ARG A 130 26.86 -9.80 11.84
CA ARG A 130 27.83 -9.81 12.96
C ARG A 130 29.09 -9.04 12.57
N ARG A 131 29.97 -8.75 13.52
CA ARG A 131 31.22 -7.99 13.25
C ARG A 131 32.18 -8.68 12.26
N ASP A 132 32.05 -9.98 12.09
CA ASP A 132 32.81 -10.81 11.15
C ASP A 132 32.08 -11.05 9.82
N SER A 133 30.88 -10.47 9.64
CA SER A 133 30.19 -10.48 8.36
C SER A 133 31.01 -9.78 7.27
N LYS A 134 30.87 -10.25 6.03
CA LYS A 134 31.51 -9.64 4.87
C LYS A 134 30.68 -8.48 4.36
N LEU A 135 31.34 -7.45 3.82
CA LEU A 135 30.66 -6.30 3.19
C LEU A 135 29.65 -6.72 2.11
N GLU A 136 29.96 -7.77 1.34
CA GLU A 136 29.05 -8.36 0.35
C GLU A 136 27.71 -8.82 0.96
N GLN A 137 27.71 -9.35 2.18
CA GLN A 137 26.48 -9.76 2.87
C GLN A 137 25.62 -8.54 3.24
N LEU A 138 26.26 -7.42 3.58
CA LEU A 138 25.57 -6.17 3.89
C LEU A 138 24.93 -5.60 2.61
N HIS A 139 25.66 -5.61 1.49
CA HIS A 139 25.14 -5.18 0.20
C HIS A 139 23.97 -6.07 -0.27
N HIS A 140 24.05 -7.37 -0.03
CA HIS A 140 22.97 -8.31 -0.34
C HIS A 140 21.71 -8.02 0.51
N ALA A 141 21.86 -7.74 1.80
CA ALA A 141 20.75 -7.31 2.64
C ALA A 141 20.11 -6.01 2.09
N ALA A 142 20.92 -5.00 1.76
CA ALA A 142 20.43 -3.76 1.16
C ALA A 142 19.65 -4.00 -0.14
N ALA A 143 20.11 -4.93 -0.99
CA ALA A 143 19.44 -5.27 -2.24
C ALA A 143 18.02 -5.80 -2.02
N TYR A 144 17.78 -6.63 -1.00
CA TYR A 144 16.44 -7.09 -0.67
C TYR A 144 15.47 -5.95 -0.38
N LEU A 145 15.90 -4.96 0.41
CA LEU A 145 15.07 -3.79 0.72
C LEU A 145 14.82 -2.93 -0.54
N ILE A 146 15.83 -2.71 -1.37
CA ILE A 146 15.68 -1.99 -2.65
C ILE A 146 14.64 -2.68 -3.55
N HIS A 147 14.69 -4.01 -3.63
CA HIS A 147 13.73 -4.78 -4.43
C HIS A 147 12.31 -4.67 -3.88
N ALA A 148 12.13 -4.83 -2.57
CA ALA A 148 10.83 -4.64 -1.93
C ALA A 148 10.27 -3.24 -2.21
N CYS A 149 11.09 -2.19 -2.04
CA CYS A 149 10.63 -0.82 -2.25
C CYS A 149 10.17 -0.59 -3.69
N ARG A 150 10.83 -1.17 -4.69
CA ARG A 150 10.40 -1.03 -6.09
C ARG A 150 9.07 -1.72 -6.36
N ILE A 151 8.91 -2.94 -5.86
CA ILE A 151 7.66 -3.70 -6.03
C ILE A 151 6.49 -2.95 -5.39
N LEU A 152 6.68 -2.42 -4.17
CA LEU A 152 5.61 -1.69 -3.47
C LEU A 152 5.24 -0.37 -4.12
N LYS A 153 6.21 0.37 -4.67
CA LYS A 153 5.89 1.59 -5.43
C LYS A 153 5.07 1.25 -6.67
N GLU A 154 5.47 0.24 -7.42
CA GLU A 154 4.71 -0.22 -8.59
C GLU A 154 3.31 -0.74 -8.20
N HIS A 155 3.19 -1.40 -7.05
CA HIS A 155 1.92 -1.87 -6.50
C HIS A 155 0.99 -0.69 -6.20
N LEU A 156 1.43 0.29 -5.40
CA LEU A 156 0.65 1.49 -5.08
C LEU A 156 0.25 2.24 -6.36
N GLU A 157 1.18 2.46 -7.30
CA GLU A 157 0.86 3.14 -8.57
C GLU A 157 -0.23 2.42 -9.39
N LYS A 158 -0.20 1.07 -9.43
CA LYS A 158 -1.21 0.28 -10.14
C LYS A 158 -2.56 0.29 -9.42
N GLU A 159 -2.52 0.27 -8.10
CA GLU A 159 -3.70 0.40 -7.26
C GLU A 159 -4.37 1.75 -7.45
N GLU A 160 -3.62 2.85 -7.42
CA GLU A 160 -4.15 4.19 -7.71
C GLU A 160 -4.83 4.25 -9.08
N GLN A 161 -4.18 3.69 -10.12
CA GLN A 161 -4.72 3.65 -11.49
C GLN A 161 -6.02 2.84 -11.61
N LEU A 162 -6.27 1.91 -10.68
CA LEU A 162 -7.45 1.07 -10.66
C LEU A 162 -8.53 1.65 -9.75
N VAL A 163 -8.19 1.89 -8.48
CA VAL A 163 -9.11 2.16 -7.38
C VAL A 163 -9.57 3.61 -7.37
N PHE A 164 -8.72 4.58 -7.74
CA PHE A 164 -9.14 6.00 -7.72
C PHE A 164 -10.24 6.26 -8.75
N PRO A 165 -10.09 5.87 -10.04
CA PRO A 165 -11.15 6.10 -11.02
C PRO A 165 -12.44 5.37 -10.67
N MET A 166 -12.34 4.15 -10.12
CA MET A 166 -13.51 3.40 -9.68
C MET A 166 -14.26 4.11 -8.55
N THR A 167 -13.54 4.65 -7.57
CA THR A 167 -14.13 5.37 -6.44
C THR A 167 -14.78 6.68 -6.91
N GLU A 168 -14.12 7.41 -7.82
CA GLU A 168 -14.63 8.64 -8.42
C GLU A 168 -15.87 8.39 -9.30
N GLU A 169 -15.93 7.25 -10.02
CA GLU A 169 -17.11 6.81 -10.77
C GLU A 169 -18.30 6.58 -9.84
N VAL A 170 -18.11 5.86 -8.73
CA VAL A 170 -19.19 5.63 -7.75
C VAL A 170 -19.67 6.94 -7.16
N LEU A 171 -18.77 7.86 -6.79
CA LEU A 171 -19.15 9.18 -6.27
C LEU A 171 -19.98 9.96 -7.29
N THR A 172 -19.55 9.97 -8.55
CA THR A 172 -20.26 10.65 -9.64
C THR A 172 -21.65 10.07 -9.86
N ASP A 173 -21.78 8.74 -9.85
CA ASP A 173 -23.07 8.05 -9.99
C ASP A 173 -24.02 8.38 -8.83
N LEU A 174 -23.50 8.39 -7.58
CA LEU A 174 -24.28 8.79 -6.42
C LEU A 174 -24.75 10.25 -6.56
N ASP A 175 -23.87 11.18 -6.94
CA ASP A 175 -24.24 12.58 -7.15
C ASP A 175 -25.34 12.75 -8.23
N TYR A 176 -25.28 11.99 -9.33
CA TYR A 176 -26.28 12.02 -10.40
C TYR A 176 -27.62 11.40 -10.00
N LEU A 177 -27.61 10.34 -9.20
CA LEU A 177 -28.85 9.67 -8.75
C LEU A 177 -29.66 10.52 -7.77
N PHE A 178 -29.04 11.50 -7.12
CA PHE A 178 -29.66 12.31 -6.07
C PHE A 178 -29.68 13.83 -6.35
N SER A 179 -29.20 14.27 -7.52
CA SER A 179 -29.42 15.61 -8.08
C SER A 179 -30.79 15.74 -8.77
#